data_AF-A0A3L7P799-F1
#
_entry.id   AF-A0A3L7P799-F1
#
_cell.length_a   1.000
_cell.length_b   1.000
_cell.length_c   1.000
_cell.angle_alpha   90.00
_cell.angle_beta   90.00
_cell.angle_gamma   90.00
#
_symmetry.space_group_name_H-M   'P 1'
#
loop_
_entity.id
_entity.type
_entity.pdbx_description
1 polymer ?
#
loop_
_entity_poly.entity_id
_entity_poly.type
_entity_poly.pdbx_seq_one_letter_code
_entity_poly.pdbx_strand_id
1 'polypeptide(L)'
;MKKCILSLATLVATCLAGNAQDNHLSPREKADGWQLLFDGKTTRGWMSPKRKPLPESHARDGTLNPHRCDYMLTHEKEWGDFILSLDFRISLKCNSGVFIRTSPLEAKPGKDVGFNGLEVAIDDTTTAGYHDTGALYDLAKPSVNAMKPVGQWNHMRLVCDGPKITIEVNGKVVNAIDLDGFDKVGLRPDGSSHKFGVALKTHPRKGYIGLQDHGSNCWYKNIKALPIPLPMP
;
A
#
# COMPACT_ATOMS: atom_id res chain seq x y z
N MET A 1 0.81 6.77 -72.36
CA MET A 1 -0.05 6.40 -71.22
C MET A 1 0.84 6.04 -70.03
N LYS A 2 1.08 6.97 -69.10
CA LYS A 2 1.89 6.73 -67.88
C LYS A 2 0.94 6.40 -66.73
N LYS A 3 0.99 5.18 -66.20
CA LYS A 3 0.23 4.79 -65.00
C LYS A 3 0.99 5.27 -63.77
N CYS A 4 0.39 6.20 -63.03
CA CYS A 4 0.87 6.67 -61.74
C CYS A 4 0.31 5.72 -60.66
N ILE A 5 1.18 5.02 -59.94
CA ILE A 5 0.79 4.18 -58.81
C ILE A 5 1.04 5.01 -57.55
N LEU A 6 -0.04 5.46 -56.92
CA LEU A 6 -0.01 6.08 -55.59
C LEU A 6 -0.04 4.96 -54.55
N SER A 7 1.08 4.69 -53.89
CA SER A 7 1.13 3.81 -52.73
C SER A 7 0.71 4.59 -51.49
N LEU A 8 -0.47 4.26 -50.95
CA LEU A 8 -0.98 4.81 -49.70
C LEU A 8 -0.27 4.11 -48.53
N ALA A 9 0.68 4.79 -47.89
CA ALA A 9 1.32 4.29 -46.68
C ALA A 9 0.40 4.56 -45.47
N THR A 10 -0.30 3.52 -45.00
CA THR A 10 -1.09 3.57 -43.78
C THR A 10 -0.14 3.62 -42.58
N LEU A 11 0.00 4.80 -41.96
CA LEU A 11 0.77 4.96 -40.73
C LEU A 11 -0.03 4.35 -39.57
N VAL A 12 0.30 3.12 -39.18
CA VAL A 12 -0.24 2.51 -37.96
C VAL A 12 0.48 3.16 -36.78
N ALA A 13 -0.17 4.13 -36.15
CA ALA A 13 0.29 4.68 -34.88
C ALA A 13 0.06 3.63 -33.78
N THR A 14 1.07 2.82 -33.49
CA THR A 14 1.09 1.99 -32.28
C THR A 14 1.16 2.90 -31.07
N CYS A 15 0.05 3.05 -30.35
CA CYS A 15 0.05 3.60 -29.00
C CYS A 15 0.84 2.65 -28.09
N LEU A 16 2.14 2.90 -27.95
CA LEU A 16 2.91 2.35 -26.84
C LEU A 16 2.30 2.95 -25.58
N ALA A 17 1.53 2.15 -24.84
CA ALA A 17 1.09 2.48 -23.50
C ALA A 17 2.33 2.52 -22.60
N GLY A 18 3.05 3.64 -22.64
CA GLY A 18 4.19 3.88 -21.77
C GLY A 18 3.70 3.91 -20.33
N ASN A 19 4.35 3.12 -19.47
CA ASN A 19 4.17 3.26 -18.03
C ASN A 19 4.41 4.73 -17.64
N ALA A 20 3.62 5.24 -16.70
CA ALA A 20 3.81 6.59 -16.19
C ALA A 20 5.25 6.77 -15.69
N GLN A 21 5.80 7.97 -15.88
CA GLN A 21 7.03 8.36 -15.19
C GLN A 21 6.81 8.24 -13.67
N ASP A 22 7.88 7.90 -12.93
CA ASP A 22 7.82 7.83 -11.47
C ASP A 22 7.19 9.09 -10.86
N ASN A 23 6.30 8.87 -9.90
CA ASN A 23 5.53 9.86 -9.16
C ASN A 23 4.65 10.76 -10.04
N HIS A 24 4.12 10.20 -11.12
CA HIS A 24 3.13 10.86 -11.97
C HIS A 24 1.96 9.91 -12.26
N LEU A 25 0.77 10.49 -12.43
CA LEU A 25 -0.37 9.75 -12.97
C LEU A 25 -0.33 9.83 -14.50
N SER A 26 -0.44 8.68 -15.16
CA SER A 26 -0.71 8.59 -16.60
C SER A 26 -2.07 9.23 -16.94
N PRO A 27 -2.31 9.59 -18.21
CA PRO A 27 -3.61 10.09 -18.64
C PRO A 27 -4.77 9.15 -18.29
N ARG A 28 -4.55 7.83 -18.40
CA ARG A 28 -5.54 6.81 -18.03
C ARG A 28 -5.82 6.82 -16.53
N GLU A 29 -4.79 6.85 -15.70
CA GLU A 29 -4.99 6.88 -14.24
C GLU A 29 -5.72 8.13 -13.79
N LYS A 30 -5.45 9.28 -14.42
CA LYS A 30 -6.23 10.51 -14.17
C LYS A 30 -7.69 10.33 -14.56
N ALA A 31 -7.96 9.74 -15.72
CA ALA A 31 -9.33 9.49 -16.19
C ALA A 31 -10.09 8.49 -15.30
N ASP A 32 -9.39 7.47 -14.79
CA ASP A 32 -9.94 6.48 -13.87
C ASP A 32 -10.15 7.04 -12.45
N GLY A 33 -9.63 8.23 -12.14
CA GLY A 33 -9.83 8.90 -10.85
C GLY A 33 -8.77 8.60 -9.79
N TRP A 34 -7.61 8.09 -10.18
CA TRP A 34 -6.49 7.91 -9.26
C TRP A 34 -6.01 9.24 -8.67
N GLN A 35 -5.60 9.18 -7.41
CA GLN A 35 -5.04 10.31 -6.68
C GLN A 35 -3.61 9.98 -6.30
N LEU A 36 -2.67 10.84 -6.71
CA LEU A 36 -1.28 10.72 -6.32
C LEU A 36 -1.13 11.18 -4.87
N LEU A 37 -0.57 10.32 -4.02
CA LEU A 37 -0.36 10.60 -2.60
C LEU A 37 1.08 11.06 -2.30
N PHE A 38 1.99 10.91 -3.24
CA PHE A 38 3.36 11.40 -3.13
C PHE A 38 3.87 11.90 -4.48
N ASP A 39 4.35 13.14 -4.51
CA ASP A 39 4.78 13.85 -5.73
C ASP A 39 6.24 13.58 -6.12
N GLY A 40 6.96 12.78 -5.34
CA GLY A 40 8.38 12.49 -5.54
C GLY A 40 9.33 13.55 -4.99
N LYS A 41 8.82 14.64 -4.40
CA LYS A 41 9.61 15.85 -4.10
C LYS A 41 9.40 16.36 -2.68
N THR A 42 8.16 16.37 -2.21
CA THR A 42 7.77 16.99 -0.95
C THR A 42 7.08 16.00 -0.04
N THR A 43 7.08 16.28 1.25
CA THR A 43 6.31 15.53 2.25
C THR A 43 4.86 16.00 2.38
N ARG A 44 4.37 16.82 1.44
CA ARG A 44 3.00 17.34 1.44
C ARG A 44 1.99 16.19 1.49
N GLY A 45 0.97 16.35 2.33
CA GLY A 45 -0.04 15.32 2.55
C GLY A 45 0.38 14.23 3.55
N TRP A 46 1.62 14.25 4.04
CA TRP A 46 2.13 13.30 5.03
C TRP A 46 2.45 13.98 6.35
N MET A 47 2.13 13.30 7.43
CA MET A 47 2.38 13.75 8.79
C MET A 47 3.15 12.73 9.60
N SER A 48 3.94 13.25 10.54
CA SER A 48 4.59 12.46 11.59
C SER A 48 3.54 11.84 12.55
N PRO A 49 3.93 10.84 13.37
CA PRO A 49 3.09 10.28 14.44
C PRO A 49 2.51 11.33 15.38
N LYS A 50 3.25 12.41 15.62
CA LYS A 50 2.83 13.55 16.46
C LYS A 50 1.87 14.51 15.73
N ARG A 51 1.37 14.14 14.55
CA ARG A 51 0.48 14.92 13.68
C ARG A 51 1.03 16.29 13.31
N LYS A 52 2.36 16.40 13.22
CA LYS A 52 3.07 17.59 12.75
C LYS A 52 3.52 17.39 11.30
N PRO A 53 3.70 18.47 10.52
CA PRO A 53 4.30 18.40 9.20
C PRO A 53 5.59 17.57 9.22
N LEU A 54 5.72 16.67 8.26
CA LEU A 54 6.86 15.78 8.18
C LEU A 54 8.09 16.52 7.60
N PRO A 55 9.29 16.42 8.20
CA PRO A 55 10.48 17.06 7.64
C PRO A 55 10.79 16.60 6.22
N GLU A 56 11.18 17.53 5.34
CA GLU A 56 11.52 17.24 3.93
C GLU A 56 12.68 16.24 3.76
N SER A 57 13.46 15.98 4.82
CA SER A 57 14.47 14.93 4.81
C SER A 57 13.92 13.52 4.54
N HIS A 58 12.62 13.30 4.75
CA HIS A 58 11.94 12.04 4.42
C HIS A 58 11.61 11.90 2.93
N ALA A 59 11.59 12.99 2.16
CA ALA A 59 11.35 12.99 0.71
C ALA A 59 12.66 13.31 -0.03
N ARG A 60 13.32 12.29 -0.58
CA ARG A 60 14.61 12.43 -1.28
C ARG A 60 14.69 11.48 -2.46
N ASP A 61 15.37 11.92 -3.53
CA ASP A 61 15.65 11.12 -4.73
C ASP A 61 14.40 10.45 -5.35
N GLY A 62 13.26 11.15 -5.36
CA GLY A 62 12.01 10.60 -5.89
C GLY A 62 11.32 9.60 -4.97
N THR A 63 11.73 9.50 -3.70
CA THR A 63 11.24 8.50 -2.74
C THR A 63 10.83 9.12 -1.41
N LEU A 64 9.85 8.50 -0.77
CA LEU A 64 9.45 8.75 0.61
C LEU A 64 10.00 7.63 1.50
N ASN A 65 10.63 7.97 2.63
CA ASN A 65 11.20 6.98 3.56
C ASN A 65 10.72 7.25 4.99
N PRO A 66 9.97 6.34 5.63
CA PRO A 66 9.51 6.53 7.00
C PRO A 66 10.62 6.44 8.04
N HIS A 67 11.80 5.90 7.72
CA HIS A 67 12.86 5.69 8.70
C HIS A 67 13.19 6.95 9.50
N ARG A 68 13.28 6.80 10.84
CA ARG A 68 13.45 7.85 11.85
C ARG A 68 12.25 8.78 12.02
N CYS A 69 11.05 8.36 11.63
CA CYS A 69 9.83 9.14 11.84
C CYS A 69 9.13 8.87 13.17
N ASP A 70 9.66 8.00 14.04
CA ASP A 70 9.08 7.67 15.36
C ASP A 70 7.81 6.81 15.29
N TYR A 71 7.77 5.85 14.34
CA TYR A 71 6.82 4.72 14.19
C TYR A 71 6.06 4.67 12.86
N MET A 72 5.34 5.72 12.47
CA MET A 72 4.49 5.68 11.28
C MET A 72 4.29 7.05 10.64
N LEU A 73 4.66 7.18 9.36
CA LEU A 73 4.19 8.28 8.51
C LEU A 73 2.75 8.02 8.15
N THR A 74 1.90 9.03 8.26
CA THR A 74 0.47 8.90 7.96
C THR A 74 0.08 9.90 6.90
N HIS A 75 -0.65 9.48 5.86
CA HIS A 75 -1.23 10.41 4.91
C HIS A 75 -2.44 11.11 5.55
N GLU A 76 -2.63 12.41 5.33
CA GLU A 76 -3.60 13.26 6.06
C GLU A 76 -5.07 12.97 5.74
N LYS A 77 -5.33 12.31 4.62
CA LYS A 77 -6.67 11.94 4.16
C LYS A 77 -7.08 10.55 4.64
N GLU A 78 -8.31 10.44 5.15
CA GLU A 78 -8.97 9.16 5.40
C GLU A 78 -9.54 8.53 4.13
N TRP A 79 -9.52 7.20 4.07
CA TRP A 79 -9.96 6.39 2.94
C TRP A 79 -10.95 5.32 3.42
N GLY A 80 -12.05 5.15 2.67
CA GLY A 80 -13.06 4.11 2.90
C GLY A 80 -12.71 2.81 2.16
N ASP A 81 -13.44 2.53 1.08
CA ASP A 81 -13.07 1.52 0.10
C ASP A 81 -12.16 2.14 -0.97
N PHE A 82 -11.05 1.48 -1.27
CA PHE A 82 -10.02 1.99 -2.17
C PHE A 82 -9.10 0.89 -2.70
N ILE A 83 -8.44 1.20 -3.81
CA ILE A 83 -7.25 0.52 -4.28
C ILE A 83 -6.05 1.40 -3.96
N LEU A 84 -5.06 0.87 -3.26
CA LEU A 84 -3.74 1.50 -3.08
C LEU A 84 -2.73 0.79 -3.99
N SER A 85 -1.91 1.56 -4.68
CA SER A 85 -0.80 1.07 -5.49
C SER A 85 0.44 1.87 -5.13
N LEU A 86 1.55 1.18 -4.92
CA LEU A 86 2.83 1.78 -4.60
C LEU A 86 3.98 0.87 -5.02
N ASP A 87 5.16 1.45 -5.15
CA ASP A 87 6.41 0.71 -5.23
C ASP A 87 7.18 0.87 -3.93
N PHE A 88 7.86 -0.20 -3.50
CA PHE A 88 8.72 -0.18 -2.34
C PHE A 88 10.08 -0.85 -2.62
N ARG A 89 11.10 -0.40 -1.90
CA ARG A 89 12.45 -0.98 -1.89
C ARG A 89 12.95 -1.02 -0.46
N ILE A 90 13.58 -2.12 -0.06
CA ILE A 90 14.05 -2.31 1.31
C ILE A 90 15.57 -2.31 1.42
N SER A 91 16.11 -1.90 2.58
CA SER A 91 17.48 -2.20 2.99
C SER A 91 17.60 -3.62 3.56
N LEU A 92 18.84 -4.08 3.78
CA LEU A 92 19.11 -5.30 4.53
C LEU A 92 18.53 -5.18 5.95
N LYS A 93 17.94 -6.26 6.46
CA LYS A 93 17.24 -6.36 7.76
C LYS A 93 16.07 -5.40 7.92
N CYS A 94 15.50 -4.92 6.82
CA CYS A 94 14.36 -4.01 6.89
C CYS A 94 13.15 -4.71 7.48
N ASN A 95 12.52 -4.02 8.43
CA ASN A 95 11.16 -4.28 8.89
C ASN A 95 10.39 -2.97 8.71
N SER A 96 9.27 -3.04 8.00
CA SER A 96 8.36 -1.94 7.69
C SER A 96 6.98 -2.52 7.38
N GLY A 97 6.06 -1.67 6.96
CA GLY A 97 4.71 -2.09 6.63
C GLY A 97 3.87 -0.95 6.10
N VAL A 98 2.84 -1.33 5.35
CA VAL A 98 1.82 -0.40 4.84
C VAL A 98 0.58 -0.57 5.71
N PHE A 99 0.27 0.44 6.50
CA PHE A 99 -0.95 0.50 7.28
C PHE A 99 -2.13 0.96 6.41
N ILE A 100 -3.27 0.31 6.58
CA ILE A 100 -4.55 0.66 5.96
C ILE A 100 -5.62 0.77 7.04
N ARG A 101 -6.54 1.72 6.86
CA ARG A 101 -7.71 1.95 7.72
C ARG A 101 -7.37 2.15 9.21
N THR A 102 -6.20 2.68 9.53
CA THR A 102 -5.85 3.03 10.91
C THR A 102 -6.82 4.08 11.42
N SER A 103 -7.63 3.77 12.43
CA SER A 103 -8.51 4.74 13.08
C SER A 103 -8.95 4.27 14.47
N PRO A 104 -8.93 5.14 15.50
CA PRO A 104 -8.39 6.49 15.49
C PRO A 104 -6.84 6.50 15.41
N LEU A 105 -6.25 7.66 15.13
CA LEU A 105 -4.79 7.85 15.20
C LEU A 105 -4.28 8.12 16.62
N GLU A 106 -5.14 7.96 17.62
CA GLU A 106 -4.76 8.03 19.03
C GLU A 106 -4.43 6.62 19.51
N ALA A 107 -3.22 6.43 20.03
CA ALA A 107 -2.80 5.15 20.56
C ALA A 107 -3.69 4.73 21.74
N LYS A 108 -4.02 3.43 21.81
CA LYS A 108 -4.69 2.88 22.99
C LYS A 108 -3.69 2.83 24.17
N PRO A 109 -4.14 2.94 25.43
CA PRO A 109 -3.24 2.85 26.59
C PRO A 109 -2.34 1.60 26.52
N GLY A 110 -1.02 1.81 26.59
CA GLY A 110 -0.02 0.74 26.55
C GLY A 110 0.13 0.02 25.21
N LYS A 111 -0.34 0.61 24.11
CA LYS A 111 -0.24 0.06 22.75
C LYS A 111 0.28 1.12 21.78
N ASP A 112 0.92 0.69 20.71
CA ASP A 112 1.21 1.58 19.58
C ASP A 112 -0.06 1.83 18.74
N VAL A 113 -0.08 2.93 17.98
CA VAL A 113 -1.22 3.29 17.12
C VAL A 113 -1.52 2.23 16.06
N GLY A 114 -0.55 1.38 15.70
CA GLY A 114 -0.77 0.28 14.74
C GLY A 114 -1.78 -0.77 15.22
N PHE A 115 -2.09 -0.85 16.52
CA PHE A 115 -3.20 -1.68 17.02
C PHE A 115 -4.59 -1.16 16.62
N ASN A 116 -4.67 0.03 16.03
CA ASN A 116 -5.90 0.62 15.49
C ASN A 116 -6.01 0.50 13.97
N GLY A 117 -5.00 -0.05 13.29
CA GLY A 117 -4.99 -0.26 11.86
C GLY A 117 -4.74 -1.71 11.49
N LEU A 118 -4.76 -1.97 10.18
CA LEU A 118 -4.32 -3.24 9.61
C LEU A 118 -3.02 -3.00 8.87
N GLU A 119 -2.06 -3.88 9.05
CA GLU A 119 -0.71 -3.73 8.50
C GLU A 119 -0.48 -4.80 7.45
N VAL A 120 -0.09 -4.39 6.24
CA VAL A 120 0.52 -5.28 5.26
C VAL A 120 2.02 -5.24 5.48
N ALA A 121 2.58 -6.37 5.93
CA ALA A 121 3.98 -6.45 6.33
C ALA A 121 4.94 -6.30 5.13
N ILE A 122 6.08 -5.68 5.38
CA ILE A 122 7.25 -5.62 4.50
C ILE A 122 8.48 -5.98 5.36
N ASP A 123 9.07 -7.14 5.13
CA ASP A 123 10.17 -7.67 5.94
C ASP A 123 11.26 -8.29 5.04
N ASP A 124 12.52 -8.22 5.46
CA ASP A 124 13.68 -8.82 4.79
C ASP A 124 13.75 -10.33 5.09
N THR A 125 12.74 -11.05 4.63
CA THR A 125 12.62 -12.49 4.77
C THR A 125 12.34 -13.16 3.43
N THR A 126 12.60 -14.46 3.37
CA THR A 126 12.32 -15.31 2.21
C THR A 126 11.15 -16.27 2.45
N THR A 127 10.58 -16.23 3.65
CA THR A 127 9.48 -17.09 4.11
C THR A 127 8.11 -16.45 3.87
N ALA A 128 7.05 -17.21 4.13
CA ALA A 128 5.64 -16.80 3.94
C ALA A 128 4.81 -17.05 5.22
N GLY A 129 5.29 -16.52 6.34
CA GLY A 129 4.70 -16.53 7.67
C GLY A 129 3.80 -15.33 7.95
N TYR A 130 3.36 -15.20 9.21
CA TYR A 130 2.41 -14.16 9.63
C TYR A 130 2.99 -12.74 9.67
N HIS A 131 4.32 -12.61 9.62
CA HIS A 131 5.03 -11.32 9.70
C HIS A 131 5.84 -11.04 8.43
N ASP A 132 5.78 -11.92 7.44
CA ASP A 132 6.57 -11.81 6.21
C ASP A 132 5.87 -10.93 5.17
N THR A 133 6.64 -10.44 4.20
CA THR A 133 6.14 -9.54 3.15
C THR A 133 4.86 -10.04 2.49
N GLY A 134 3.80 -9.22 2.53
CA GLY A 134 2.47 -9.55 1.98
C GLY A 134 1.52 -10.26 2.96
N ALA A 135 1.96 -10.56 4.19
CA ALA A 135 1.06 -10.92 5.27
C ALA A 135 0.15 -9.75 5.63
N LEU A 136 -1.10 -10.05 6.00
CA LEU A 136 -1.85 -9.14 6.87
C LEU A 136 -1.34 -9.43 8.28
N TYR A 137 -0.50 -8.55 8.82
CA TYR A 137 0.40 -8.85 9.94
C TYR A 137 -0.34 -9.52 11.11
N ASP A 138 0.16 -10.69 11.51
CA ASP A 138 -0.37 -11.54 12.58
C ASP A 138 -1.79 -12.10 12.34
N LEU A 139 -2.43 -11.79 11.21
CA LEU A 139 -3.80 -12.18 10.88
C LEU A 139 -3.87 -13.24 9.78
N ALA A 140 -3.14 -13.06 8.68
CA ALA A 140 -3.18 -13.96 7.53
C ALA A 140 -1.81 -14.05 6.86
N LYS A 141 -1.32 -15.27 6.65
CA LYS A 141 -0.07 -15.53 5.93
C LYS A 141 -0.25 -15.27 4.43
N PRO A 142 0.77 -14.75 3.73
CA PRO A 142 0.78 -14.80 2.28
C PRO A 142 0.93 -16.25 1.84
N SER A 143 0.34 -16.60 0.70
CA SER A 143 0.49 -17.91 0.06
C SER A 143 1.92 -18.16 -0.44
N VAL A 144 2.66 -17.08 -0.72
CA VAL A 144 4.05 -17.12 -1.16
C VAL A 144 4.71 -15.78 -0.86
N ASN A 145 6.03 -15.79 -0.65
CA ASN A 145 6.83 -14.57 -0.72
C ASN A 145 7.12 -14.24 -2.19
N ALA A 146 6.51 -13.18 -2.70
CA ALA A 146 6.71 -12.71 -4.08
C ALA A 146 7.68 -11.53 -4.18
N MET A 147 8.39 -11.19 -3.09
CA MET A 147 9.33 -10.07 -3.04
C MET A 147 10.61 -10.39 -3.83
N LYS A 148 11.13 -9.39 -4.54
CA LYS A 148 12.48 -9.41 -5.13
C LYS A 148 13.53 -9.22 -4.04
N PRO A 149 14.80 -9.59 -4.30
CA PRO A 149 15.88 -9.39 -3.35
C PRO A 149 16.02 -7.93 -2.86
N VAL A 150 16.61 -7.78 -1.66
CA VAL A 150 16.97 -6.49 -1.05
C VAL A 150 17.60 -5.54 -2.08
N GLY A 151 17.22 -4.26 -2.00
CA GLY A 151 17.69 -3.22 -2.92
C GLY A 151 16.99 -3.17 -4.28
N GLN A 152 16.10 -4.11 -4.59
CA GLN A 152 15.28 -4.05 -5.81
C GLN A 152 13.90 -3.45 -5.52
N TRP A 153 13.33 -2.80 -6.55
CA TRP A 153 11.97 -2.27 -6.50
C TRP A 153 10.93 -3.36 -6.67
N ASN A 154 9.99 -3.40 -5.73
CA ASN A 154 8.82 -4.25 -5.70
C ASN A 154 7.57 -3.41 -5.92
N HIS A 155 6.56 -3.98 -6.57
CA HIS A 155 5.22 -3.38 -6.67
C HIS A 155 4.28 -4.00 -5.66
N MET A 156 3.47 -3.19 -4.97
CA MET A 156 2.39 -3.65 -4.11
C MET A 156 1.08 -3.00 -4.54
N ARG A 157 0.03 -3.81 -4.64
CA ARG A 157 -1.33 -3.36 -4.89
C ARG A 157 -2.27 -3.94 -3.84
N LEU A 158 -2.98 -3.08 -3.13
CA LEU A 158 -3.92 -3.43 -2.07
C LEU A 158 -5.32 -3.05 -2.51
N VAL A 159 -6.27 -3.97 -2.44
CA VAL A 159 -7.70 -3.69 -2.67
C VAL A 159 -8.42 -3.81 -1.33
N CYS A 160 -9.02 -2.73 -0.87
CA CYS A 160 -9.84 -2.68 0.33
C CYS A 160 -11.29 -2.40 -0.08
N ASP A 161 -12.13 -3.42 -0.09
CA ASP A 161 -13.53 -3.38 -0.58
C ASP A 161 -14.46 -3.99 0.47
N GLY A 162 -15.16 -3.14 1.23
CA GLY A 162 -15.92 -3.57 2.40
C GLY A 162 -15.03 -4.35 3.38
N PRO A 163 -15.42 -5.55 3.84
CA PRO A 163 -14.59 -6.38 4.71
C PRO A 163 -13.46 -7.11 3.97
N LYS A 164 -13.44 -7.09 2.63
CA LYS A 164 -12.50 -7.85 1.83
C LYS A 164 -11.22 -7.06 1.59
N ILE A 165 -10.09 -7.73 1.80
CA ILE A 165 -8.76 -7.19 1.56
C ILE A 165 -8.01 -8.14 0.64
N THR A 166 -7.54 -7.65 -0.51
CA THR A 166 -6.66 -8.40 -1.42
C THR A 166 -5.28 -7.74 -1.43
N ILE A 167 -4.24 -8.55 -1.24
CA ILE A 167 -2.84 -8.13 -1.24
C ILE A 167 -2.15 -8.77 -2.43
N GLU A 168 -1.62 -7.93 -3.31
CA GLU A 168 -0.85 -8.32 -4.48
C GLU A 168 0.58 -7.77 -4.37
N VAL A 169 1.57 -8.60 -4.65
CA VAL A 169 2.98 -8.23 -4.71
C VAL A 169 3.55 -8.69 -6.05
N ASN A 170 4.15 -7.78 -6.81
CA ASN A 170 4.75 -8.01 -8.13
C ASN A 170 3.82 -8.75 -9.12
N GLY A 171 2.54 -8.36 -9.18
CA GLY A 171 1.57 -8.96 -10.12
C GLY A 171 0.94 -10.26 -9.64
N LYS A 172 1.31 -10.76 -8.45
CA LYS A 172 0.76 -12.00 -7.87
C LYS A 172 -0.08 -11.69 -6.64
N VAL A 173 -1.34 -12.14 -6.64
CA VAL A 173 -2.18 -12.12 -5.43
C VAL A 173 -1.57 -13.10 -4.43
N VAL A 174 -1.04 -12.56 -3.33
CA VAL A 174 -0.40 -13.36 -2.28
C VAL A 174 -1.35 -13.59 -1.12
N ASN A 175 -2.35 -12.73 -0.90
CA ASN A 175 -3.29 -12.86 0.20
C ASN A 175 -4.69 -12.34 -0.18
N ALA A 176 -5.72 -12.99 0.32
CA ALA A 176 -7.12 -12.57 0.18
C ALA A 176 -7.86 -12.87 1.49
N ILE A 177 -8.34 -11.83 2.15
CA ILE A 177 -8.88 -11.88 3.50
C ILE A 177 -10.31 -11.35 3.50
N ASP A 178 -11.21 -12.01 4.22
CA ASP A 178 -12.51 -11.45 4.60
C ASP A 178 -12.52 -11.21 6.11
N LEU A 179 -12.53 -9.93 6.51
CA LEU A 179 -12.53 -9.54 7.92
C LEU A 179 -13.79 -10.00 8.67
N ASP A 180 -14.89 -10.27 7.96
CA ASP A 180 -16.13 -10.72 8.62
C ASP A 180 -15.99 -12.14 9.20
N GLY A 181 -15.01 -12.92 8.72
CA GLY A 181 -14.64 -14.22 9.28
C GLY A 181 -13.88 -14.12 10.62
N PHE A 182 -13.36 -12.96 10.99
CA PHE A 182 -12.70 -12.71 12.28
C PHE A 182 -13.73 -12.23 13.30
N ASP A 183 -14.63 -13.13 13.68
CA ASP A 183 -15.82 -12.85 14.48
C ASP A 183 -15.60 -12.90 16.00
N LYS A 184 -14.47 -13.46 16.44
CA LYS A 184 -14.08 -13.61 17.83
C LYS A 184 -12.87 -12.76 18.18
N VAL A 185 -12.85 -12.24 19.39
CA VAL A 185 -11.72 -11.47 19.92
C VAL A 185 -10.48 -12.36 20.02
N GLY A 186 -9.36 -11.89 19.48
CA GLY A 186 -8.07 -12.55 19.62
C GLY A 186 -7.92 -13.85 18.82
N LEU A 187 -8.88 -14.22 17.97
CA LEU A 187 -8.87 -15.49 17.22
C LEU A 187 -9.01 -15.26 15.72
N ARG A 188 -8.21 -16.00 14.96
CA ARG A 188 -8.35 -16.17 13.52
C ARG A 188 -9.52 -17.11 13.21
N PRO A 189 -10.02 -17.15 11.95
CA PRO A 189 -11.11 -18.05 11.56
C PRO A 189 -10.82 -19.54 11.81
N ASP A 190 -9.54 -19.94 11.80
CA ASP A 190 -9.10 -21.31 12.09
C ASP A 190 -9.00 -21.63 13.59
N GLY A 191 -9.31 -20.67 14.47
CA GLY A 191 -9.23 -20.81 15.92
C GLY A 191 -7.86 -20.53 16.53
N SER A 192 -6.83 -20.22 15.75
CA SER A 192 -5.52 -19.83 16.27
C SER A 192 -5.49 -18.36 16.76
N SER A 193 -4.61 -18.02 17.70
CA SER A 193 -4.62 -16.70 18.38
C SER A 193 -3.85 -15.60 17.65
N HIS A 194 -4.36 -14.36 17.66
CA HIS A 194 -3.69 -13.15 17.16
C HIS A 194 -3.67 -12.00 18.19
N LYS A 195 -2.89 -10.95 17.95
CA LYS A 195 -2.60 -9.84 18.89
C LYS A 195 -3.76 -8.89 19.17
N PHE A 196 -4.76 -8.81 18.28
CA PHE A 196 -5.82 -7.82 18.39
C PHE A 196 -6.86 -8.19 19.45
N GLY A 197 -7.09 -7.28 20.40
CA GLY A 197 -8.09 -7.40 21.47
C GLY A 197 -9.52 -7.03 21.06
N VAL A 198 -9.85 -7.15 19.77
CA VAL A 198 -11.19 -6.92 19.21
C VAL A 198 -11.49 -7.98 18.14
N ALA A 199 -12.77 -8.23 17.84
CA ALA A 199 -13.16 -9.03 16.67
C ALA A 199 -12.98 -8.17 15.41
N LEU A 200 -12.19 -8.62 14.43
CA LEU A 200 -11.85 -7.74 13.30
C LEU A 200 -13.00 -7.50 12.32
N LYS A 201 -14.08 -8.27 12.40
CA LYS A 201 -15.33 -7.93 11.72
C LYS A 201 -15.82 -6.52 12.06
N THR A 202 -15.51 -6.00 13.25
CA THR A 202 -15.89 -4.64 13.68
C THR A 202 -14.84 -3.57 13.38
N HIS A 203 -13.73 -3.92 12.72
CA HIS A 203 -12.69 -2.95 12.37
C HIS A 203 -13.26 -1.83 11.48
N PRO A 204 -12.90 -0.55 11.70
CA PRO A 204 -13.39 0.54 10.85
C PRO A 204 -13.15 0.26 9.37
N ARG A 205 -14.17 0.50 8.52
CA ARG A 205 -14.02 0.41 7.06
C ARG A 205 -13.48 1.71 6.45
N LYS A 206 -13.24 2.72 7.29
CA LYS A 206 -12.63 4.01 6.94
C LYS A 206 -11.52 4.35 7.93
N GLY A 207 -10.38 4.81 7.42
CA GLY A 207 -9.27 5.29 8.24
C GLY A 207 -8.08 5.74 7.40
N TYR A 208 -6.93 5.91 8.03
CA TYR A 208 -5.75 6.47 7.38
C TYR A 208 -4.85 5.39 6.75
N ILE A 209 -4.09 5.80 5.73
CA ILE A 209 -2.98 5.03 5.16
C ILE A 209 -1.68 5.47 5.86
N GLY A 210 -0.81 4.53 6.21
CA GLY A 210 0.48 4.83 6.83
C GLY A 210 1.63 3.95 6.36
N LEU A 211 2.85 4.40 6.59
CA LEU A 211 4.10 3.71 6.27
C LEU A 211 4.94 3.60 7.55
N GLN A 212 5.33 2.39 7.92
CA GLN A 212 5.98 2.13 9.20
C GLN A 212 7.49 2.39 9.17
N ASP A 213 7.99 3.00 10.23
CA ASP A 213 9.38 2.97 10.66
C ASP A 213 9.57 1.94 11.76
N HIS A 214 10.31 0.88 11.46
CA HIS A 214 10.73 -0.12 12.45
C HIS A 214 12.25 -0.27 12.49
N GLY A 215 12.96 0.86 12.38
CA GLY A 215 14.40 0.95 12.65
C GLY A 215 15.31 0.68 11.45
N SER A 216 14.76 0.55 10.25
CA SER A 216 15.53 0.34 9.01
C SER A 216 14.92 1.11 7.83
N ASN A 217 15.70 1.27 6.75
CA ASN A 217 15.25 2.02 5.59
C ASN A 217 14.30 1.19 4.72
N CYS A 218 13.14 1.77 4.43
CA CYS A 218 12.27 1.37 3.35
C CYS A 218 11.96 2.61 2.50
N TRP A 219 12.13 2.52 1.19
CA TRP A 219 11.85 3.62 0.27
C TRP A 219 10.60 3.32 -0.51
N TYR A 220 9.70 4.29 -0.60
CA TYR A 220 8.44 4.20 -1.30
C TYR A 220 8.38 5.22 -2.42
N LYS A 221 7.77 4.87 -3.55
CA LYS A 221 7.44 5.80 -4.64
C LYS A 221 6.15 5.36 -5.33
N ASN A 222 5.66 6.14 -6.28
CA ASN A 222 4.45 5.80 -7.05
C ASN A 222 3.22 5.55 -6.16
N ILE A 223 3.16 6.20 -4.99
CA ILE A 223 2.08 6.01 -4.02
C ILE A 223 0.84 6.72 -4.55
N LYS A 224 -0.18 5.95 -4.90
CA LYS A 224 -1.44 6.45 -5.46
C LYS A 224 -2.61 5.61 -4.98
N ALA A 225 -3.75 6.24 -4.80
CA ALA A 225 -4.97 5.57 -4.38
C ALA A 225 -6.16 5.94 -5.27
N LEU A 226 -7.00 4.95 -5.54
CA LEU A 226 -8.25 5.08 -6.29
C LEU A 226 -9.41 4.74 -5.36
N PRO A 227 -10.32 5.67 -5.05
CA PRO A 227 -11.55 5.34 -4.33
C PRO A 227 -12.34 4.30 -5.11
N ILE A 228 -12.82 3.26 -4.43
CA ILE A 228 -13.84 2.37 -4.98
C ILE A 228 -15.18 3.00 -4.62
N PRO A 229 -16.01 3.40 -5.60
CA PRO A 229 -17.35 3.88 -5.30
C PRO A 229 -18.09 2.77 -4.55
N LEU A 230 -18.71 3.12 -3.42
CA LEU A 230 -19.70 2.22 -2.81
C LEU A 230 -20.72 1.86 -3.89
N PRO A 231 -21.20 0.60 -3.98
CA PRO A 231 -22.35 0.32 -4.82
C PRO A 231 -23.44 1.33 -4.43
N MET A 232 -23.91 2.09 -5.42
CA MET A 232 -25.03 3.01 -5.21
C MET A 232 -26.19 2.19 -4.61
N PRO A 233 -26.80 2.64 -3.51
CA PRO A 233 -27.87 1.91 -2.85
C PRO A 233 -29.06 1.67 -3.77
#